data_AF-A0A1Q4GV10-F1
#
_entry.id   AF-A0A1Q4GV10-F1
#
_cell.length_a   1.000
_cell.length_b   1.000
_cell.length_c   1.000
_cell.angle_alpha   90.00
_cell.angle_beta   90.00
_cell.angle_gamma   90.00
#
_symmetry.space_group_name_H-M   'P 1'
#
loop_
_entity.id
_entity.type
_entity.pdbx_description
1 polymer ?
#
loop_
_entity_poly.entity_id
_entity_poly.type
_entity_poly.pdbx_seq_one_letter_code
_entity_poly.pdbx_strand_id
1 'polypeptide(L)'
;MTMHQTVQLDGIFVALAVVMFILFAIAVLIIIDHKARIPGELRRDFFSISGLRRNHPVWAWMVSVFLWIVIGVLLASSVYSMVGGRKKEPEAPTLLAKLDVERQKERARHFHNVPAVDPLKQGKRPVCSTCHSDYPHAKKPMIRTLLNMHTQFLGCMTCHADDRKVPEQTVNLRWLNYSGIEVKGKPFGTDVDAATGSLFETDDYYSKVVPYTTLNGREALLEITEDAPEAQEFIKLRSQLSDQDLGSIKKAFHSQVNPIGRFCTRCHTEEKQSYVPYRALGFSERRIQALTNLNIVGIVQKYREFYIPSIFLDETNKARQGVLFGTDAKAPAPSAEDIKRDPRSWWRNTFDAPPAPPAQGATP
;
A
#
# COMPACT_ATOMS: atom_id res chain seq x y z
N MET A 1 6.16 23.40 -37.51
CA MET A 1 5.47 24.23 -38.53
C MET A 1 3.96 23.99 -38.42
N THR A 2 3.26 24.65 -37.51
CA THR A 2 1.78 24.58 -37.37
C THR A 2 1.27 25.74 -36.49
N MET A 3 1.64 26.98 -36.82
CA MET A 3 1.10 28.18 -36.14
C MET A 3 0.45 29.21 -37.06
N HIS A 4 0.37 28.95 -38.37
CA HIS A 4 -0.20 29.90 -39.34
C HIS A 4 -1.60 29.54 -39.86
N GLN A 5 -2.11 28.33 -39.65
CA GLN A 5 -3.43 27.95 -40.20
C GLN A 5 -4.63 28.27 -39.32
N THR A 6 -4.48 28.47 -38.00
CA THR A 6 -5.62 28.72 -37.11
C THR A 6 -6.12 30.17 -37.16
N VAL A 7 -5.23 31.15 -37.32
CA VAL A 7 -5.60 32.58 -37.29
C VAL A 7 -6.35 33.04 -38.55
N GLN A 8 -6.08 32.43 -39.72
CA GLN A 8 -6.76 32.81 -40.96
C GLN A 8 -8.24 32.38 -41.00
N LEU A 9 -8.61 31.28 -40.34
CA LEU A 9 -9.99 30.80 -40.27
C LEU A 9 -10.89 31.73 -39.44
N ASP A 10 -10.37 32.29 -38.34
CA ASP A 10 -11.14 33.19 -37.47
C ASP A 10 -11.46 34.54 -38.15
N GLY A 11 -10.51 35.10 -38.90
CA GLY A 11 -10.71 36.38 -39.61
C GLY A 11 -11.74 36.27 -40.75
N ILE A 12 -11.69 35.18 -41.53
CA ILE A 12 -12.65 34.93 -42.62
C ILE A 12 -14.04 34.65 -42.05
N PHE A 13 -14.13 33.91 -40.94
CA PHE A 13 -15.41 33.64 -40.28
C PHE A 13 -16.07 34.91 -39.76
N VAL A 14 -15.31 35.79 -39.10
CA VAL A 14 -15.82 37.10 -38.64
C VAL A 14 -16.24 37.99 -39.80
N ALA A 15 -15.44 38.05 -40.88
CA ALA A 15 -15.78 38.84 -42.07
C ALA A 15 -17.07 38.34 -42.74
N LEU A 16 -17.25 37.03 -42.88
CA LEU A 16 -18.47 36.43 -43.43
C LEU A 16 -19.68 36.67 -42.53
N ALA A 17 -19.53 36.60 -41.20
CA ALA A 17 -20.61 36.90 -40.26
C ALA A 17 -21.07 38.37 -40.35
N VAL A 18 -20.12 39.30 -40.49
CA VAL A 18 -20.43 40.73 -40.66
C VAL A 18 -21.14 41.00 -41.99
N VAL A 19 -20.64 40.43 -43.10
CA VAL A 19 -21.29 40.56 -44.42
C VAL A 19 -22.70 39.98 -44.40
N MET A 20 -22.90 38.83 -43.75
CA MET A 20 -24.22 38.22 -43.59
C MET A 20 -25.17 39.12 -42.79
N PHE A 21 -24.70 39.76 -41.71
CA PHE A 21 -25.52 40.69 -40.92
C PHE A 21 -25.93 41.93 -41.72
N ILE A 22 -25.04 42.45 -42.57
CA ILE A 22 -25.34 43.57 -43.47
C ILE A 22 -26.40 43.16 -44.49
N LEU A 23 -26.24 41.99 -45.13
CA LEU A 23 -27.22 41.47 -46.08
C LEU A 23 -28.57 41.20 -45.41
N PHE A 24 -28.57 40.73 -44.17
CA PHE A 24 -29.77 40.57 -43.36
C PHE A 24 -30.47 41.90 -43.08
N ALA A 25 -29.72 42.92 -42.66
CA ALA A 25 -30.26 44.25 -42.44
C ALA A 25 -30.88 44.85 -43.72
N ILE A 26 -30.21 44.67 -44.87
CA ILE A 26 -30.75 45.09 -46.18
C ILE A 26 -32.03 44.33 -46.50
N ALA A 27 -32.06 43.00 -46.32
CA ALA A 27 -33.25 42.20 -46.58
C ALA A 27 -34.43 42.62 -45.68
N VAL A 28 -34.17 42.90 -44.39
CA VAL A 28 -35.19 43.41 -43.45
C VAL A 28 -35.70 44.78 -43.90
N LEU A 29 -34.82 45.69 -44.32
CA LEU A 29 -35.22 47.00 -44.84
C LEU A 29 -36.08 46.88 -46.11
N ILE A 30 -35.73 45.98 -47.03
CA ILE A 30 -36.54 45.70 -48.22
C ILE A 30 -37.91 45.08 -47.84
N ILE A 31 -37.95 44.18 -46.85
CA ILE A 31 -39.22 43.63 -46.33
C ILE A 31 -40.08 44.75 -45.74
N ILE A 32 -39.48 45.67 -44.98
CA ILE A 32 -40.20 46.80 -44.36
C ILE A 32 -40.72 47.78 -45.42
N ASP A 33 -39.90 48.17 -46.41
CA ASP A 33 -40.30 49.06 -47.51
C ASP A 33 -41.39 48.43 -48.39
N HIS A 34 -41.24 47.15 -48.76
CA HIS A 34 -42.27 46.44 -49.51
C HIS A 34 -43.55 46.27 -48.67
N LYS A 35 -43.44 45.97 -47.37
CA LYS A 35 -44.58 45.88 -46.46
C LYS A 35 -45.32 47.21 -46.37
N ALA A 36 -44.63 48.36 -46.42
CA ALA A 36 -45.25 49.68 -46.36
C ALA A 36 -46.16 49.99 -47.56
N ARG A 37 -45.91 49.38 -48.73
CA ARG A 37 -46.62 49.68 -50.00
C ARG A 37 -47.87 48.84 -50.30
N ILE A 38 -48.17 47.80 -49.51
CA ILE A 38 -49.35 46.94 -49.73
C ILE A 38 -50.55 47.49 -48.95
N PRO A 39 -51.73 47.79 -49.54
CA PRO A 39 -52.92 48.15 -48.77
C PRO A 39 -53.39 46.96 -47.91
N GLY A 40 -53.78 47.18 -46.66
CA GLY A 40 -54.20 46.10 -45.75
C GLY A 40 -55.51 46.41 -45.03
N GLU A 41 -56.28 45.36 -44.74
CA GLU A 41 -57.52 45.43 -43.96
C GLU A 41 -57.31 44.99 -42.51
N LEU A 42 -58.09 45.56 -41.60
CA LEU A 42 -58.06 45.25 -40.17
C LEU A 42 -58.92 44.01 -39.90
N ARG A 43 -58.30 42.84 -39.68
CA ARG A 43 -59.00 41.64 -39.18
C ARG A 43 -58.70 41.44 -37.70
N ARG A 44 -59.76 41.19 -36.91
CA ARG A 44 -59.69 40.89 -35.47
C ARG A 44 -60.06 39.43 -35.25
N ASP A 45 -59.07 38.56 -35.03
CA ASP A 45 -59.26 37.18 -34.59
C ASP A 45 -58.38 36.87 -33.35
N PHE A 46 -58.66 35.76 -32.66
CA PHE A 46 -58.07 35.45 -31.35
C PHE A 46 -56.54 35.27 -31.35
N PHE A 47 -55.91 35.10 -32.51
CA PHE A 47 -54.44 35.03 -32.66
C PHE A 47 -53.83 36.34 -33.20
N SER A 48 -54.62 37.41 -33.35
CA SER A 48 -54.15 38.72 -33.81
C SER A 48 -53.57 39.54 -32.66
N ILE A 49 -52.27 39.37 -32.42
CA ILE A 49 -51.48 40.36 -31.69
C ILE A 49 -51.49 41.65 -32.53
N SER A 50 -51.98 42.74 -31.92
CA SER A 50 -52.34 44.03 -32.53
C SER A 50 -51.40 44.50 -33.66
N GLY A 51 -51.92 44.56 -34.88
CA GLY A 51 -51.26 45.17 -36.05
C GLY A 51 -51.90 44.78 -37.38
N LEU A 52 -51.81 45.65 -38.39
CA LEU A 52 -52.36 45.43 -39.73
C LEU A 52 -51.65 44.23 -40.40
N ARG A 53 -52.33 43.08 -40.51
CA ARG A 53 -51.74 41.85 -41.08
C ARG A 53 -51.87 41.90 -42.61
N ARG A 54 -50.80 42.33 -43.28
CA ARG A 54 -50.64 42.25 -44.74
C ARG A 54 -50.11 40.85 -45.07
N ASN A 55 -50.65 40.18 -46.10
CA ASN A 55 -50.16 38.85 -46.52
C ASN A 55 -48.66 38.93 -46.75
N HIS A 56 -47.89 38.19 -45.96
CA HIS A 56 -46.45 38.14 -46.14
C HIS A 56 -46.17 37.52 -47.50
N PRO A 57 -45.37 38.17 -48.36
CA PRO A 57 -44.94 37.54 -49.60
C PRO A 57 -44.26 36.21 -49.29
N VAL A 58 -44.46 35.20 -50.13
CA VAL A 58 -43.85 33.86 -49.96
C VAL A 58 -42.33 33.95 -49.75
N TRP A 59 -41.69 34.94 -50.39
CA TRP A 59 -40.26 35.19 -50.23
C TRP A 59 -39.83 35.59 -48.81
N ALA A 60 -40.68 36.27 -48.03
CA ALA A 60 -40.36 36.60 -46.64
C ALA A 60 -40.34 35.35 -45.73
N TRP A 61 -41.21 34.38 -46.02
CA TRP A 61 -41.19 33.08 -45.35
C TRP A 61 -39.94 32.27 -45.72
N MET A 62 -39.57 32.25 -46.99
CA MET A 62 -38.34 31.58 -47.45
C MET A 62 -37.08 32.18 -46.80
N VAL A 63 -37.00 33.51 -46.70
CA VAL A 63 -35.89 34.19 -46.02
C VAL A 63 -35.84 33.85 -44.53
N SER A 64 -37.00 33.80 -43.84
CA SER A 64 -37.03 33.41 -42.43
C SER A 64 -36.59 31.97 -42.22
N VAL A 65 -37.01 31.04 -43.08
CA VAL A 65 -36.60 29.62 -42.99
C VAL A 65 -35.09 29.49 -43.21
N PHE A 66 -34.53 30.20 -44.20
CA PHE A 66 -33.10 30.21 -44.44
C PHE A 66 -32.31 30.73 -43.22
N LEU A 67 -32.80 31.78 -42.55
CA LEU A 67 -32.19 32.29 -41.32
C LEU A 67 -32.19 31.28 -40.19
N TRP A 68 -33.30 30.58 -39.97
CA TRP A 68 -33.38 29.56 -38.93
C TRP A 68 -32.41 28.40 -39.19
N ILE A 69 -32.18 28.04 -40.45
CA ILE A 69 -31.18 27.03 -40.83
C ILE A 69 -29.76 27.53 -40.48
N VAL A 70 -29.42 28.76 -40.84
CA VAL A 70 -28.08 29.32 -40.55
C VAL A 70 -27.85 29.45 -39.04
N ILE A 71 -28.83 29.92 -38.28
CA ILE A 71 -28.77 30.01 -36.82
C ILE A 71 -28.58 28.60 -36.22
N GLY A 72 -29.30 27.60 -36.73
CA GLY A 72 -29.16 26.20 -36.29
C GLY A 72 -27.75 25.65 -36.54
N VAL A 73 -27.16 25.93 -37.71
CA VAL A 73 -25.79 25.51 -38.06
C VAL A 73 -24.75 26.20 -37.16
N LEU A 74 -24.91 27.50 -36.88
CA LEU A 74 -24.02 28.24 -35.99
C LEU A 74 -24.10 27.74 -34.54
N LEU A 75 -25.31 27.46 -34.04
CA LEU A 75 -25.50 26.87 -32.72
C LEU A 75 -24.90 25.47 -32.64
N ALA A 76 -25.11 24.61 -33.64
CA ALA A 76 -24.51 23.29 -33.69
C ALA A 76 -22.97 23.35 -33.73
N SER A 77 -22.40 24.29 -34.49
CA SER A 77 -20.95 24.54 -34.54
C SER A 77 -20.40 25.05 -33.21
N SER A 78 -21.13 25.96 -32.53
CA SER A 78 -20.75 26.46 -31.20
C SER A 78 -20.81 25.38 -30.13
N VAL A 79 -21.84 24.51 -30.16
CA VAL A 79 -21.94 23.35 -29.28
C VAL A 79 -20.82 22.35 -29.59
N TYR A 80 -20.54 22.08 -30.87
CA TYR A 80 -19.43 21.23 -31.28
C TYR A 80 -18.07 21.81 -30.86
N SER A 81 -17.90 23.12 -30.85
CA SER A 81 -16.68 23.79 -30.35
C SER A 81 -16.58 23.74 -28.82
N MET A 82 -17.70 23.89 -28.08
CA MET A 82 -17.71 23.72 -26.62
C MET A 82 -17.49 22.25 -26.19
N VAL A 83 -17.98 21.28 -26.97
CA VAL A 83 -17.84 19.84 -26.68
C VAL A 83 -16.53 19.27 -27.25
N GLY A 84 -16.09 19.75 -28.42
CA GLY A 84 -14.87 19.35 -29.14
C GLY A 84 -13.63 20.17 -28.78
N GLY A 85 -13.78 21.24 -28.01
CA GLY A 85 -12.72 22.12 -27.51
C GLY A 85 -11.99 21.61 -26.27
N ARG A 86 -12.23 20.36 -25.83
CA ARG A 86 -11.22 19.63 -25.05
C ARG A 86 -10.07 19.32 -26.00
N LYS A 87 -9.15 20.28 -26.16
CA LYS A 87 -7.76 19.97 -26.53
C LYS A 87 -7.37 18.79 -25.64
N LYS A 88 -7.15 17.62 -26.25
CA LYS A 88 -6.42 16.55 -25.57
C LYS A 88 -5.14 17.23 -25.07
N GLU A 89 -5.03 17.39 -23.75
CA GLU A 89 -3.74 17.67 -23.15
C GLU A 89 -2.74 16.69 -23.77
N PRO A 90 -1.54 17.13 -24.15
CA PRO A 90 -0.55 16.22 -24.69
C PRO A 90 -0.42 15.07 -23.70
N GLU A 91 -0.74 13.85 -24.13
CA GLU A 91 -0.63 12.65 -23.31
C GLU A 91 0.74 12.72 -22.62
N ALA A 92 0.71 12.85 -21.29
CA ALA A 92 1.92 12.82 -20.49
C ALA A 92 2.76 11.62 -20.97
N PRO A 93 4.08 11.77 -21.17
CA PRO A 93 4.92 10.75 -21.77
C PRO A 93 4.59 9.43 -21.10
N THR A 94 4.24 8.43 -21.91
CA THR A 94 3.59 7.16 -21.54
C THR A 94 4.22 6.46 -20.33
N LEU A 95 5.47 6.78 -20.00
CA LEU A 95 6.17 6.35 -18.80
C LEU A 95 5.55 6.89 -17.49
N LEU A 96 5.19 8.17 -17.38
CA LEU A 96 4.64 8.75 -16.14
C LEU A 96 3.23 8.25 -15.86
N ALA A 97 2.39 8.13 -16.89
CA ALA A 97 1.07 7.54 -16.77
C ALA A 97 1.15 6.04 -16.42
N LYS A 98 2.10 5.30 -17.01
CA LYS A 98 2.39 3.91 -16.61
C LYS A 98 2.91 3.82 -15.18
N LEU A 99 3.76 4.75 -14.74
CA LEU A 99 4.28 4.80 -13.38
C LEU A 99 3.19 5.12 -12.36
N ASP A 100 2.23 5.99 -12.67
CA ASP A 100 1.10 6.26 -11.78
C ASP A 100 0.11 5.09 -11.72
N VAL A 101 -0.14 4.42 -12.85
CA VAL A 101 -0.92 3.18 -12.86
C VAL A 101 -0.21 2.06 -12.10
N GLU A 102 1.11 1.92 -12.24
CA GLU A 102 1.90 0.95 -11.48
C GLU A 102 1.97 1.34 -10.00
N ARG A 103 2.10 2.61 -9.63
CA ARG A 103 2.01 3.08 -8.23
C ARG A 103 0.63 2.86 -7.64
N GLN A 104 -0.43 3.07 -8.41
CA GLN A 104 -1.80 2.76 -7.97
C GLN A 104 -2.01 1.26 -7.83
N LYS A 105 -1.47 0.45 -8.75
CA LYS A 105 -1.44 -1.01 -8.61
C LYS A 105 -0.58 -1.44 -7.43
N GLU A 106 0.54 -0.79 -7.14
CA GLU A 106 1.41 -1.10 -6.00
C GLU A 106 0.70 -0.74 -4.69
N ARG A 107 0.04 0.43 -4.63
CA ARG A 107 -0.87 0.84 -3.54
C ARG A 107 -2.06 -0.11 -3.38
N ALA A 108 -2.64 -0.62 -4.45
CA ALA A 108 -3.72 -1.61 -4.41
C ALA A 108 -3.20 -3.03 -4.13
N ARG A 109 -1.93 -3.33 -4.44
CA ARG A 109 -1.20 -4.55 -4.07
C ARG A 109 -0.72 -4.53 -2.62
N HIS A 110 -0.79 -3.40 -1.92
CA HIS A 110 -0.75 -3.41 -0.46
C HIS A 110 -2.06 -4.04 0.03
N PHE A 111 -2.02 -5.37 0.11
CA PHE A 111 -3.09 -6.23 0.58
C PHE A 111 -3.61 -5.76 1.95
N HIS A 112 -4.93 -5.54 2.00
CA HIS A 112 -5.84 -5.45 3.14
C HIS A 112 -5.79 -4.18 3.99
N ASN A 113 -6.90 -3.41 3.98
CA ASN A 113 -7.44 -2.60 5.08
C ASN A 113 -6.40 -2.15 6.13
N VAL A 114 -5.31 -1.52 5.70
CA VAL A 114 -4.35 -0.97 6.64
C VAL A 114 -5.04 0.26 7.21
N PRO A 115 -5.42 0.26 8.50
CA PRO A 115 -6.04 1.42 9.08
C PRO A 115 -5.12 2.63 8.87
N ALA A 116 -5.70 3.82 8.67
CA ALA A 116 -4.94 5.05 8.44
C ALA A 116 -3.88 5.28 9.54
N VAL A 117 -4.15 4.78 10.75
CA VAL A 117 -3.22 4.67 11.85
C VAL A 117 -3.14 3.21 12.29
N ASP A 118 -1.95 2.63 12.25
CA ASP A 118 -1.68 1.30 12.78
C ASP A 118 -1.61 1.36 14.31
N PRO A 119 -2.55 0.76 15.06
CA PRO A 119 -2.57 0.81 16.52
C PRO A 119 -1.34 0.17 17.16
N LEU A 120 -0.69 -0.79 16.47
CA LEU A 120 0.57 -1.38 16.94
C LEU A 120 1.74 -0.40 16.90
N LYS A 121 1.57 0.72 16.19
CA LYS A 121 2.62 1.73 15.97
C LYS A 121 2.48 2.98 16.81
N GLN A 122 1.43 3.09 17.63
CA GLN A 122 1.11 4.29 18.39
C GLN A 122 2.03 4.52 19.59
N GLY A 123 2.54 3.44 20.20
CA GLY A 123 3.38 3.54 21.39
C GLY A 123 4.87 3.31 21.13
N LYS A 124 5.61 3.11 22.23
CA LYS A 124 7.07 3.10 22.29
C LYS A 124 7.62 1.73 21.91
N ARG A 125 7.76 1.49 20.62
CA ARG A 125 8.18 0.19 20.09
C ARG A 125 9.66 -0.10 20.39
N PRO A 126 10.09 -1.36 20.28
CA PRO A 126 11.51 -1.69 20.27
C PRO A 126 12.22 -1.03 19.08
N VAL A 127 13.42 -0.48 19.32
CA VAL A 127 14.28 0.14 18.29
C VAL A 127 14.60 -0.84 17.15
N CYS A 128 14.51 -2.15 17.41
CA CYS A 128 14.61 -3.19 16.39
C CYS A 128 13.71 -2.90 15.18
N SER A 129 12.49 -2.40 15.40
CA SER A 129 11.50 -2.08 14.36
C SER A 129 11.84 -0.83 13.52
N THR A 130 12.82 -0.03 13.95
CA THR A 130 13.35 1.09 13.15
C THR A 130 14.16 0.60 11.95
N CYS A 131 14.86 -0.54 12.12
CA CYS A 131 15.77 -1.09 11.10
C CYS A 131 15.25 -2.40 10.49
N HIS A 132 14.51 -3.20 11.26
CA HIS A 132 13.90 -4.46 10.84
C HIS A 132 12.39 -4.28 10.67
N SER A 133 11.78 -5.03 9.75
CA SER A 133 10.32 -5.05 9.63
C SER A 133 9.67 -5.78 10.81
N ASP A 134 8.35 -5.61 10.98
CA ASP A 134 7.54 -6.37 11.94
C ASP A 134 7.51 -7.89 11.62
N TYR A 135 7.95 -8.25 10.41
CA TYR A 135 8.09 -9.62 9.91
C TYR A 135 9.53 -9.86 9.42
N PRO A 136 10.53 -9.88 10.33
CA PRO A 136 11.94 -9.84 9.94
C PRO A 136 12.48 -11.18 9.43
N HIS A 137 11.70 -12.26 9.52
CA HIS A 137 12.14 -13.61 9.18
C HIS A 137 11.76 -13.91 7.72
N ALA A 138 12.74 -13.80 6.82
CA ALA A 138 12.53 -14.07 5.40
C ALA A 138 13.52 -15.09 4.81
N LYS A 139 14.65 -15.34 5.49
CA LYS A 139 15.76 -16.17 4.95
C LYS A 139 15.42 -17.64 4.74
N LYS A 140 14.50 -18.20 5.51
CA LYS A 140 14.18 -19.64 5.49
C LYS A 140 12.70 -19.83 5.19
N PRO A 141 12.33 -20.06 3.91
CA PRO A 141 10.94 -20.22 3.47
C PRO A 141 10.08 -21.10 4.37
N MET A 142 10.61 -22.26 4.76
CA MET A 142 9.92 -23.29 5.53
C MET A 142 9.41 -22.82 6.90
N ILE A 143 10.17 -21.96 7.59
CA ILE A 143 9.85 -21.53 8.97
C ILE A 143 9.48 -20.04 9.05
N ARG A 144 9.50 -19.32 7.91
CA ARG A 144 9.31 -17.87 7.86
C ARG A 144 8.00 -17.44 8.52
N THR A 145 6.91 -18.11 8.15
CA THR A 145 5.56 -17.76 8.61
C THR A 145 5.41 -18.05 10.10
N LEU A 146 5.98 -19.17 10.55
CA LEU A 146 5.98 -19.53 11.97
C LEU A 146 6.71 -18.48 12.79
N LEU A 147 7.95 -18.13 12.43
CA LEU A 147 8.74 -17.17 13.21
C LEU A 147 8.17 -15.74 13.13
N ASN A 148 7.64 -15.34 11.97
CA ASN A 148 6.94 -14.05 11.84
C ASN A 148 5.62 -14.01 12.61
N MET A 149 4.94 -15.12 12.82
CA MET A 149 3.77 -15.16 13.70
C MET A 149 4.17 -14.96 15.16
N HIS A 150 5.33 -15.49 15.60
CA HIS A 150 5.79 -15.30 16.98
C HIS A 150 6.05 -13.84 17.35
N THR A 151 6.34 -12.97 16.38
CA THR A 151 6.52 -11.53 16.65
C THR A 151 5.23 -10.86 17.13
N GLN A 152 4.08 -11.51 17.00
CA GLN A 152 2.81 -11.03 17.58
C GLN A 152 2.74 -11.26 19.09
N PHE A 153 3.40 -12.29 19.62
CA PHE A 153 3.32 -12.71 21.02
C PHE A 153 4.58 -12.40 21.82
N LEU A 154 5.74 -12.33 21.17
CA LEU A 154 7.04 -12.22 21.80
C LEU A 154 7.77 -10.94 21.36
N GLY A 155 8.47 -10.31 22.29
CA GLY A 155 9.50 -9.32 21.98
C GLY A 155 10.68 -9.95 21.24
N CYS A 156 11.41 -9.13 20.48
CA CYS A 156 12.55 -9.60 19.68
C CYS A 156 13.62 -10.26 20.57
N MET A 157 13.92 -9.68 21.73
CA MET A 157 14.97 -10.19 22.62
C MET A 157 14.56 -11.44 23.38
N THR A 158 13.28 -11.79 23.44
CA THR A 158 12.85 -13.08 24.01
C THR A 158 13.50 -14.25 23.26
N CYS A 159 13.60 -14.13 21.94
CA CYS A 159 14.30 -15.11 21.12
C CYS A 159 15.77 -14.75 20.91
N HIS A 160 16.10 -13.45 20.78
CA HIS A 160 17.40 -13.01 20.33
C HIS A 160 18.38 -12.60 21.44
N ALA A 161 18.04 -12.68 22.73
CA ALA A 161 19.01 -12.48 23.79
C ALA A 161 20.12 -13.56 23.73
N ASP A 162 21.39 -13.13 23.68
CA ASP A 162 22.55 -14.02 23.70
C ASP A 162 22.77 -14.55 25.13
N ASP A 163 22.49 -15.82 25.36
CA ASP A 163 22.64 -16.48 26.67
C ASP A 163 24.07 -16.52 27.19
N ARG A 164 25.07 -16.41 26.29
CA ARG A 164 26.48 -16.31 26.68
C ARG A 164 26.82 -14.96 27.31
N LYS A 165 25.99 -13.94 27.08
CA LYS A 165 26.16 -12.58 27.62
C LYS A 165 25.14 -12.26 28.70
N VAL A 166 23.94 -12.81 28.57
CA VAL A 166 22.83 -12.63 29.50
C VAL A 166 22.31 -14.02 29.88
N PRO A 167 22.86 -14.64 30.94
CA PRO A 167 22.48 -15.99 31.33
C PRO A 167 20.98 -16.10 31.57
N GLU A 168 20.35 -17.14 31.05
CA GLU A 168 18.89 -17.30 31.10
C GLU A 168 18.33 -17.30 32.53
N GLN A 169 19.10 -17.76 33.52
CA GLN A 169 18.71 -17.79 34.94
C GLN A 169 18.55 -16.38 35.54
N THR A 170 19.11 -15.37 34.88
CA THR A 170 19.00 -13.96 35.27
C THR A 170 17.88 -13.23 34.54
N VAL A 171 17.19 -13.91 33.63
CA VAL A 171 16.15 -13.33 32.78
C VAL A 171 14.77 -13.66 33.36
N ASN A 172 13.97 -12.62 33.57
CA ASN A 172 12.56 -12.73 33.94
C ASN A 172 11.70 -12.33 32.74
N LEU A 173 10.85 -13.24 32.27
CA LEU A 173 9.90 -12.92 31.21
C LEU A 173 8.63 -12.31 31.78
N ARG A 174 8.15 -11.22 31.17
CA ARG A 174 6.91 -10.53 31.57
C ARG A 174 6.14 -10.02 30.36
N TRP A 175 4.86 -9.73 30.56
CA TRP A 175 4.04 -9.04 29.58
C TRP A 175 4.36 -7.54 29.56
N LEU A 176 4.55 -6.98 28.37
CA LEU A 176 4.72 -5.56 28.14
C LEU A 176 3.88 -5.12 26.95
N ASN A 177 3.06 -4.09 27.16
CA ASN A 177 2.27 -3.46 26.12
C ASN A 177 3.01 -2.23 25.58
N TYR A 178 3.59 -2.36 24.38
CA TYR A 178 4.28 -1.26 23.71
C TYR A 178 3.36 -0.21 23.12
N SER A 179 2.08 -0.52 22.87
CA SER A 179 1.17 0.32 22.09
C SER A 179 0.73 1.59 22.82
N GLY A 180 0.78 1.59 24.15
CA GLY A 180 0.22 2.66 24.99
C GLY A 180 -1.31 2.64 25.06
N ILE A 181 -1.97 1.68 24.40
CA ILE A 181 -3.42 1.47 24.48
C ILE A 181 -3.73 0.78 25.81
N GLU A 182 -4.62 1.37 26.61
CA GLU A 182 -5.08 0.77 27.87
C GLU A 182 -5.91 -0.49 27.58
N VAL A 183 -5.63 -1.57 28.31
CA VAL A 183 -6.26 -2.89 28.17
C VAL A 183 -6.58 -3.44 29.55
N LYS A 184 -7.66 -4.22 29.67
CA LYS A 184 -8.14 -4.75 30.96
C LYS A 184 -8.14 -6.28 31.03
N GLY A 185 -8.28 -6.94 29.90
CA GLY A 185 -8.31 -8.39 29.78
C GLY A 185 -6.93 -9.03 29.95
N LYS A 186 -6.91 -10.36 29.98
CA LYS A 186 -5.66 -11.13 29.97
C LYS A 186 -5.01 -11.06 28.59
N PRO A 187 -3.67 -11.14 28.49
CA PRO A 187 -2.98 -11.14 27.20
C PRO A 187 -3.49 -12.24 26.26
N PHE A 188 -3.63 -11.89 24.98
CA PHE A 188 -4.14 -12.80 23.96
C PHE A 188 -3.27 -14.06 23.82
N GLY A 189 -3.93 -15.20 23.60
CA GLY A 189 -3.26 -16.49 23.37
C GLY A 189 -2.86 -17.25 24.63
N THR A 190 -3.15 -16.72 25.82
CA THR A 190 -2.92 -17.38 27.13
C THR A 190 -3.93 -18.49 27.44
N ASP A 191 -5.11 -18.45 26.84
CA ASP A 191 -6.20 -19.37 27.16
C ASP A 191 -7.07 -19.69 25.94
N VAL A 192 -7.94 -20.68 26.10
CA VAL A 192 -8.91 -21.11 25.09
C VAL A 192 -10.32 -21.11 25.68
N ASP A 193 -11.30 -20.81 24.85
CA ASP A 193 -12.70 -20.97 25.19
C ASP A 193 -13.04 -22.47 25.31
N ALA A 194 -13.68 -22.86 26.42
CA ALA A 194 -13.94 -24.27 26.72
C ALA A 194 -14.97 -24.91 25.78
N ALA A 195 -15.93 -24.13 25.28
CA ALA A 195 -17.03 -24.60 24.44
C ALA A 195 -16.61 -24.77 22.98
N THR A 196 -15.82 -23.84 22.45
CA THR A 196 -15.41 -23.79 21.04
C THR A 196 -14.01 -24.31 20.79
N GLY A 197 -13.14 -24.31 21.82
CA GLY A 197 -11.72 -24.62 21.69
C GLY A 197 -10.89 -23.54 20.99
N SER A 198 -11.51 -22.40 20.63
CA SER A 198 -10.81 -21.26 20.03
C SER A 198 -10.00 -20.49 21.07
N LEU A 199 -9.03 -19.68 20.63
CA LEU A 199 -8.34 -18.77 21.55
C LEU A 199 -9.36 -17.83 22.22
N PHE A 200 -9.18 -17.61 23.51
CA PHE A 200 -10.05 -16.73 24.29
C PHE A 200 -10.02 -15.29 23.75
N GLU A 201 -11.19 -14.68 23.57
CA GLU A 201 -11.31 -13.28 23.14
C GLU A 201 -10.95 -12.33 24.28
N THR A 202 -10.18 -11.28 23.99
CA THR A 202 -9.69 -10.31 24.97
C THR A 202 -9.50 -8.96 24.29
N ASP A 203 -9.40 -7.86 25.03
CA ASP A 203 -8.97 -6.58 24.47
C ASP A 203 -7.44 -6.43 24.43
N ASP A 204 -6.70 -7.28 25.17
CA ASP A 204 -5.24 -7.25 25.21
C ASP A 204 -4.57 -8.07 24.09
N TYR A 205 -4.62 -7.53 22.87
CA TYR A 205 -3.86 -8.04 21.72
C TYR A 205 -2.48 -7.40 21.55
N TYR A 206 -2.11 -6.49 22.45
CA TYR A 206 -0.94 -5.61 22.29
C TYR A 206 0.23 -6.01 23.17
N SER A 207 -0.05 -6.65 24.31
CA SER A 207 0.97 -7.16 25.22
C SER A 207 1.80 -8.27 24.59
N LYS A 208 3.12 -8.19 24.76
CA LYS A 208 4.07 -9.21 24.32
C LYS A 208 4.91 -9.71 25.49
N VAL A 209 5.34 -10.96 25.44
CA VAL A 209 6.30 -11.51 26.41
C VAL A 209 7.69 -11.00 26.07
N VAL A 210 8.31 -10.27 26.98
CA VAL A 210 9.60 -9.61 26.82
C VAL A 210 10.55 -9.96 27.98
N PRO A 211 11.87 -9.95 27.76
CA PRO A 211 12.83 -10.27 28.80
C PRO A 211 13.28 -9.04 29.60
N TYR A 212 13.21 -9.17 30.92
CA TYR A 212 13.84 -8.29 31.89
C TYR A 212 15.06 -8.98 32.49
N THR A 213 16.08 -8.22 32.85
CA THR A 213 17.24 -8.71 33.61
C THR A 213 17.54 -7.77 34.77
N THR A 214 18.39 -8.20 35.70
CA THR A 214 18.85 -7.33 36.79
C THR A 214 20.15 -6.65 36.38
N LEU A 215 20.10 -5.34 36.15
CA LEU A 215 21.27 -4.50 35.89
C LEU A 215 21.50 -3.59 37.11
N ASN A 216 22.68 -3.67 37.74
CA ASN A 216 23.03 -2.85 38.91
C ASN A 216 22.02 -2.93 40.07
N GLY A 217 21.47 -4.13 40.32
CA GLY A 217 20.49 -4.36 41.38
C GLY A 217 19.07 -3.82 41.08
N ARG A 218 18.82 -3.32 39.87
CA ARG A 218 17.49 -2.92 39.40
C ARG A 218 17.08 -3.76 38.21
N GLU A 219 15.80 -4.08 38.14
CA GLU A 219 15.23 -4.75 36.99
C GLU A 219 15.18 -3.79 35.80
N ALA A 220 15.68 -4.22 34.65
CA ALA A 220 15.77 -3.45 33.42
C ALA A 220 15.29 -4.30 32.24
N LEU A 221 14.54 -3.67 31.33
CA LEU A 221 14.14 -4.30 30.07
C LEU A 221 15.38 -4.53 29.21
N LEU A 222 15.51 -5.72 28.63
CA LEU A 222 16.65 -6.06 27.77
C LEU A 222 16.51 -5.47 26.35
N GLU A 223 15.29 -5.13 25.96
CA GLU A 223 14.99 -4.43 24.70
C GLU A 223 15.20 -2.92 24.86
N ILE A 224 15.89 -2.32 23.90
CA ILE A 224 16.00 -0.87 23.80
C ILE A 224 14.73 -0.37 23.09
N THR A 225 13.94 0.45 23.76
CA THR A 225 12.74 1.07 23.22
C THR A 225 13.07 2.37 22.50
N GLU A 226 12.18 2.80 21.60
CA GLU A 226 12.36 4.02 20.81
C GLU A 226 12.49 5.28 21.67
N ASP A 227 11.98 5.31 22.90
CA ASP A 227 12.09 6.45 23.82
C ASP A 227 13.39 6.48 24.64
N ALA A 228 14.23 5.46 24.55
CA ALA A 228 15.56 5.50 25.15
C ALA A 228 16.38 6.66 24.54
N PRO A 229 17.12 7.46 25.34
CA PRO A 229 17.88 8.61 24.85
C PRO A 229 18.78 8.27 23.66
N GLU A 230 19.51 7.15 23.73
CA GLU A 230 20.39 6.65 22.68
C GLU A 230 19.63 6.23 21.41
N ALA A 231 18.41 5.70 21.56
CA ALA A 231 17.57 5.33 20.43
C ALA A 231 17.02 6.59 19.73
N GLN A 232 16.57 7.59 20.49
CA GLN A 232 16.11 8.87 19.96
C GLN A 232 17.21 9.61 19.21
N GLU A 233 18.41 9.65 19.77
CA GLU A 233 19.58 10.25 19.12
C GLU A 233 19.89 9.55 17.79
N PHE A 234 19.95 8.22 17.79
CA PHE A 234 20.16 7.44 16.57
C PHE A 234 19.06 7.70 15.52
N ILE A 235 17.79 7.66 15.90
CA ILE A 235 16.66 7.85 14.99
C ILE A 235 16.73 9.21 14.28
N LYS A 236 17.18 10.26 14.99
CA LYS A 236 17.35 11.62 14.45
C LYS A 236 18.56 11.72 13.53
N LEU A 237 19.71 11.17 13.94
CA LEU A 237 20.99 11.38 13.25
C LEU A 237 21.27 10.35 12.14
N ARG A 238 20.57 9.21 12.10
CA ARG A 238 20.89 8.08 11.19
C ARG A 238 21.02 8.42 9.71
N SER A 239 20.37 9.48 9.23
CA SER A 239 20.43 9.90 7.82
C SER A 239 21.71 10.67 7.47
N GLN A 240 22.45 11.14 8.49
CA GLN A 240 23.64 11.97 8.36
C GLN A 240 24.92 11.23 8.76
N LEU A 241 24.79 10.01 9.29
CA LEU A 241 25.92 9.20 9.73
C LEU A 241 26.73 8.68 8.54
N SER A 242 28.05 8.59 8.73
CA SER A 242 28.91 7.84 7.83
C SER A 242 28.63 6.33 7.94
N ASP A 243 29.03 5.56 6.93
CA ASP A 243 28.90 4.09 6.96
C ASP A 243 29.66 3.47 8.14
N GLN A 244 30.80 4.07 8.52
CA GLN A 244 31.62 3.62 9.65
C GLN A 244 30.92 3.86 11.00
N ASP A 245 30.32 5.04 11.18
CA ASP A 245 29.58 5.37 12.40
C ASP A 245 28.33 4.51 12.53
N LEU A 246 27.62 4.32 11.42
CA LEU A 246 26.46 3.44 11.36
C LEU A 246 26.82 1.99 11.72
N GLY A 247 27.97 1.49 11.24
CA GLY A 247 28.48 0.17 11.60
C GLY A 247 28.78 0.04 13.09
N SER A 248 29.38 1.07 13.69
CA SER A 248 29.72 1.10 15.12
C SER A 248 28.47 1.13 16.00
N ILE A 249 27.47 1.94 15.63
CA ILE A 249 26.19 2.01 16.34
C ILE A 249 25.41 0.70 16.20
N LYS A 250 25.38 0.10 15.00
CA LYS A 250 24.81 -1.24 14.81
C LYS A 250 25.48 -2.25 15.74
N LYS A 251 26.80 -2.23 15.89
CA LYS A 251 27.51 -3.13 16.80
C LYS A 251 27.09 -2.92 18.26
N ALA A 252 26.83 -1.67 18.68
CA ALA A 252 26.33 -1.36 20.01
C ALA A 252 24.92 -1.92 20.24
N PHE A 253 23.97 -1.67 19.33
CA PHE A 253 22.60 -2.21 19.43
C PHE A 253 22.55 -3.74 19.40
N HIS A 254 23.46 -4.39 18.67
CA HIS A 254 23.55 -5.85 18.61
C HIS A 254 24.47 -6.46 19.67
N SER A 255 24.97 -5.68 20.63
CA SER A 255 25.96 -6.13 21.60
C SER A 255 25.51 -7.33 22.44
N GLN A 256 24.21 -7.47 22.71
CA GLN A 256 23.60 -8.59 23.45
C GLN A 256 22.71 -9.49 22.57
N VAL A 257 22.76 -9.30 21.25
CA VAL A 257 21.89 -9.99 20.30
C VAL A 257 22.59 -11.23 19.73
N ASN A 258 21.92 -12.37 19.81
CA ASN A 258 22.22 -13.58 19.05
C ASN A 258 21.48 -13.52 17.70
N PRO A 259 22.19 -13.47 16.55
CA PRO A 259 21.58 -13.32 15.23
C PRO A 259 20.76 -14.55 14.77
N ILE A 260 20.93 -15.70 15.41
CA ILE A 260 20.20 -16.94 15.09
C ILE A 260 18.90 -17.02 15.91
N GLY A 261 18.95 -16.53 17.16
CA GLY A 261 17.88 -16.65 18.12
C GLY A 261 17.72 -18.06 18.72
N ARG A 262 16.85 -18.19 19.71
CA ARG A 262 16.52 -19.45 20.38
C ARG A 262 15.73 -20.36 19.44
N PHE A 263 16.08 -21.64 19.47
CA PHE A 263 15.40 -22.66 18.67
C PHE A 263 14.07 -23.09 19.33
N CYS A 264 13.14 -23.62 18.54
CA CYS A 264 11.76 -23.95 18.95
C CYS A 264 11.69 -24.76 20.26
N THR A 265 12.54 -25.78 20.41
CA THR A 265 12.57 -26.65 21.60
C THR A 265 12.99 -25.96 22.88
N ARG A 266 13.59 -24.77 22.81
CA ARG A 266 13.92 -24.02 24.01
C ARG A 266 12.66 -23.52 24.72
N CYS A 267 11.57 -23.27 24.00
CA CYS A 267 10.28 -22.83 24.55
C CYS A 267 9.19 -23.91 24.44
N HIS A 268 9.19 -24.71 23.38
CA HIS A 268 8.23 -25.79 23.14
C HIS A 268 8.81 -27.13 23.60
N THR A 269 8.95 -27.25 24.92
CA THR A 269 9.38 -28.47 25.63
C THR A 269 8.62 -28.57 26.93
N GLU A 270 8.84 -29.62 27.72
CA GLU A 270 8.28 -29.76 29.06
C GLU A 270 8.48 -28.49 29.90
N GLU A 271 7.44 -28.10 30.64
CA GLU A 271 7.40 -26.80 31.33
C GLU A 271 8.62 -26.55 32.23
N LYS A 272 9.09 -27.58 32.95
CA LYS A 272 10.27 -27.49 33.83
C LYS A 272 11.58 -27.16 33.09
N GLN A 273 11.64 -27.51 31.81
CA GLN A 273 12.81 -27.25 30.96
C GLN A 273 12.59 -26.05 30.04
N SER A 274 11.36 -25.56 29.89
CA SER A 274 11.03 -24.44 29.02
C SER A 274 11.70 -23.15 29.48
N TYR A 275 12.13 -22.33 28.52
CA TYR A 275 12.59 -20.97 28.76
C TYR A 275 11.43 -20.05 29.14
N VAL A 276 10.25 -20.32 28.60
CA VAL A 276 9.05 -19.56 28.86
C VAL A 276 8.34 -20.16 30.08
N PRO A 277 8.20 -19.42 31.19
CA PRO A 277 7.51 -19.89 32.38
C PRO A 277 5.99 -19.72 32.19
N TYR A 278 5.38 -20.56 31.36
CA TYR A 278 4.01 -20.37 30.88
C TYR A 278 2.99 -20.16 32.01
N ARG A 279 3.02 -20.97 33.06
CA ARG A 279 2.09 -20.83 34.20
C ARG A 279 2.27 -19.52 34.95
N ALA A 280 3.51 -19.07 35.14
CA ALA A 280 3.79 -17.77 35.77
C ALA A 280 3.33 -16.58 34.89
N LEU A 281 3.30 -16.77 33.57
CA LEU A 281 2.76 -15.82 32.60
C LEU A 281 1.24 -15.90 32.44
N GLY A 282 0.55 -16.75 33.21
CA GLY A 282 -0.92 -16.83 33.23
C GLY A 282 -1.52 -17.71 32.13
N PHE A 283 -0.74 -18.58 31.49
CA PHE A 283 -1.28 -19.54 30.52
C PHE A 283 -2.08 -20.64 31.23
N SER A 284 -3.22 -21.03 30.66
CA SER A 284 -4.03 -22.13 31.21
C SER A 284 -3.39 -23.50 30.95
N GLU A 285 -3.72 -24.52 31.76
CA GLU A 285 -3.18 -25.88 31.58
C GLU A 285 -3.36 -26.41 30.16
N ARG A 286 -4.54 -26.19 29.60
CA ARG A 286 -4.86 -26.63 28.23
C ARG A 286 -3.96 -25.95 27.22
N ARG A 287 -3.66 -24.66 27.42
CA ARG A 287 -2.77 -23.91 26.54
C ARG A 287 -1.31 -24.35 26.71
N ILE A 288 -0.86 -24.57 27.94
CA ILE A 288 0.48 -25.11 28.24
C ILE A 288 0.68 -26.43 27.50
N GLN A 289 -0.23 -27.39 27.69
CA GLN A 289 -0.16 -28.69 27.02
C GLN A 289 -0.14 -28.57 25.50
N ALA A 290 -0.96 -27.68 24.94
CA ALA A 290 -0.99 -27.44 23.49
C ALA A 290 0.32 -26.83 22.97
N LEU A 291 0.99 -25.98 23.75
CA LEU A 291 2.25 -25.34 23.36
C LEU A 291 3.46 -26.25 23.57
N THR A 292 3.44 -27.14 24.56
CA THR A 292 4.57 -28.04 24.84
C THR A 292 4.52 -29.32 24.01
N ASN A 293 3.33 -29.75 23.55
CA ASN A 293 3.13 -31.00 22.79
C ASN A 293 2.87 -30.74 21.29
N LEU A 294 3.78 -30.02 20.64
CA LEU A 294 3.65 -29.63 19.24
C LEU A 294 4.41 -30.57 18.29
N ASN A 295 3.69 -31.34 17.47
CA ASN A 295 4.29 -32.23 16.46
C ASN A 295 5.12 -31.47 15.40
N ILE A 296 4.77 -30.21 15.12
CA ILE A 296 5.49 -29.37 14.15
C ILE A 296 6.95 -29.12 14.55
N VAL A 297 7.27 -29.14 15.84
CA VAL A 297 8.66 -28.96 16.32
C VAL A 297 9.53 -30.11 15.82
N GLY A 298 9.04 -31.34 15.93
CA GLY A 298 9.71 -32.52 15.42
C GLY A 298 9.86 -32.50 13.89
N ILE A 299 8.85 -32.01 13.16
CA ILE A 299 8.91 -31.89 11.70
C ILE A 299 9.99 -30.89 11.29
N VAL A 300 10.00 -29.69 11.89
CA VAL A 300 10.98 -28.63 11.58
C VAL A 300 12.40 -29.05 11.96
N GLN A 301 12.57 -29.83 13.03
CA GLN A 301 13.88 -30.34 13.43
C GLN A 301 14.40 -31.45 12.52
N LYS A 302 13.55 -32.40 12.17
CA LYS A 302 13.95 -33.61 11.45
C LYS A 302 14.02 -33.40 9.94
N TYR A 303 13.11 -32.59 9.38
CA TYR A 303 13.03 -32.34 7.94
C TYR A 303 13.58 -30.96 7.63
N ARG A 304 14.81 -30.93 7.09
CA ARG A 304 15.42 -29.69 6.56
C ARG A 304 14.77 -29.23 5.24
N GLU A 305 14.22 -30.18 4.50
CA GLU A 305 13.46 -30.00 3.27
C GLU A 305 12.19 -30.84 3.37
N PHE A 306 11.04 -30.19 3.23
CA PHE A 306 9.75 -30.87 3.20
C PHE A 306 9.32 -31.02 1.74
N TYR A 307 9.40 -32.24 1.23
CA TYR A 307 8.91 -32.57 -0.10
C TYR A 307 7.43 -32.89 0.01
N ILE A 308 6.57 -32.11 -0.64
CA ILE A 308 5.18 -32.53 -0.85
C ILE A 308 5.24 -33.73 -1.80
N PRO A 309 4.72 -34.91 -1.39
CA PRO A 309 4.69 -36.07 -2.26
C PRO A 309 4.01 -35.73 -3.59
N SER A 310 4.63 -36.13 -4.70
CA SER A 310 4.14 -35.83 -6.06
C SER A 310 2.74 -36.35 -6.35
N ILE A 311 2.22 -37.26 -5.51
CA ILE A 311 0.83 -37.75 -5.55
C ILE A 311 -0.21 -36.64 -5.28
N PHE A 312 0.19 -35.53 -4.65
CA PHE A 312 -0.68 -34.37 -4.40
C PHE A 312 -0.60 -33.30 -5.50
N LEU A 313 0.28 -33.49 -6.49
CA LEU A 313 0.41 -32.61 -7.64
C LEU A 313 -0.36 -33.23 -8.81
N ASP A 314 -1.61 -32.77 -9.03
CA ASP A 314 -2.31 -33.03 -10.29
C ASP A 314 -1.50 -32.48 -11.48
N GLU A 315 -1.68 -33.04 -12.68
CA GLU A 315 -0.96 -32.65 -13.91
C GLU A 315 -1.08 -31.14 -14.19
N THR A 316 -2.21 -30.53 -13.81
CA THR A 316 -2.43 -29.07 -13.86
C THR A 316 -1.49 -28.26 -12.95
N ASN A 317 -1.07 -28.81 -11.81
CA ASN A 317 -0.17 -28.17 -10.85
C ASN A 317 1.31 -28.43 -11.17
N LYS A 318 1.65 -29.51 -11.89
CA LYS A 318 3.01 -29.76 -12.40
C LYS A 318 3.45 -28.65 -13.36
N ALA A 319 2.57 -28.20 -14.25
CA ALA A 319 2.83 -27.10 -15.19
C ALA A 319 2.98 -25.72 -14.50
N ARG A 320 2.56 -25.57 -13.24
CA ARG A 320 2.61 -24.32 -12.47
C ARG A 320 3.70 -24.30 -11.39
N GLN A 321 4.57 -25.31 -11.34
CA GLN A 321 5.65 -25.35 -10.35
C GLN A 321 6.51 -24.07 -10.34
N GLY A 322 6.88 -23.52 -11.50
CA GLY A 322 7.65 -22.27 -11.56
C GLY A 322 6.91 -21.03 -11.03
N VAL A 323 5.57 -21.06 -10.98
CA VAL A 323 4.73 -19.97 -10.46
C VAL A 323 4.48 -20.12 -8.96
N LEU A 324 4.36 -21.36 -8.47
CA LEU A 324 4.13 -21.67 -7.05
C LEU A 324 5.42 -21.64 -6.22
N PHE A 325 6.57 -21.94 -6.84
CA PHE A 325 7.87 -22.04 -6.16
C PHE A 325 8.86 -20.92 -6.54
N GLY A 326 8.53 -20.07 -7.52
CA GLY A 326 9.43 -19.05 -8.06
C GLY A 326 10.40 -19.61 -9.12
N THR A 327 11.03 -18.73 -9.91
CA THR A 327 12.07 -19.11 -10.86
C THR A 327 13.45 -19.09 -10.18
N ASP A 328 14.29 -20.10 -10.42
CA ASP A 328 15.68 -20.15 -9.89
C ASP A 328 16.63 -19.08 -10.47
N ALA A 329 16.14 -18.19 -11.32
CA ALA A 329 16.93 -17.14 -11.95
C ALA A 329 17.23 -15.99 -10.97
N LYS A 330 18.52 -15.76 -10.71
CA LYS A 330 19.03 -14.72 -9.83
C LYS A 330 18.74 -13.32 -10.39
N ALA A 331 17.96 -12.51 -9.67
CA ALA A 331 17.80 -11.08 -9.96
C ALA A 331 19.13 -10.32 -9.74
N PRO A 332 19.42 -9.27 -10.53
CA PRO A 332 20.64 -8.46 -10.36
C PRO A 332 20.63 -7.73 -9.00
N ALA A 333 21.78 -7.64 -8.34
CA ALA A 333 21.91 -6.96 -7.06
C ALA A 333 21.66 -5.44 -7.18
N PRO A 334 21.06 -4.78 -6.15
CA PRO A 334 20.76 -3.35 -6.18
C PRO A 334 22.04 -2.51 -5.99
N SER A 335 22.09 -1.32 -6.58
CA SER A 335 23.23 -0.41 -6.46
C SER A 335 23.28 0.30 -5.09
N ALA A 336 24.42 0.90 -4.74
CA ALA A 336 24.55 1.67 -3.50
C ALA A 336 23.57 2.86 -3.44
N GLU A 337 23.29 3.48 -4.59
CA GLU A 337 22.31 4.56 -4.74
C GLU A 337 20.87 4.06 -4.52
N ASP A 338 20.55 2.83 -4.92
CA ASP A 338 19.24 2.21 -4.67
C ASP A 338 19.03 1.92 -3.18
N ILE A 339 20.08 1.47 -2.49
CA ILE A 339 20.06 1.18 -1.04
C ILE A 339 19.94 2.46 -0.22
N LYS A 340 20.55 3.57 -0.67
CA LYS A 340 20.42 4.89 -0.03
C LYS A 340 19.02 5.50 -0.17
N ARG A 341 18.36 5.29 -1.32
CA ARG A 341 17.01 5.82 -1.60
C ARG A 341 15.90 4.98 -0.96
N ASP A 342 16.08 3.67 -0.96
CA ASP A 342 15.21 2.73 -0.27
C ASP A 342 16.07 1.65 0.40
N PRO A 343 16.29 1.70 1.72
CA PRO A 343 17.02 0.68 2.47
C PRO A 343 16.42 -0.72 2.33
N ARG A 344 15.17 -0.84 1.88
CA ARG A 344 14.48 -2.11 1.58
C ARG A 344 14.75 -2.61 0.15
N SER A 345 15.46 -1.88 -0.69
CA SER A 345 15.87 -2.36 -2.03
C SER A 345 16.83 -3.56 -1.94
N TRP A 346 17.74 -3.55 -0.97
CA TRP A 346 18.54 -4.72 -0.57
C TRP A 346 17.65 -5.93 -0.21
N TRP A 347 16.48 -5.67 0.39
CA TRP A 347 15.51 -6.70 0.80
C TRP A 347 14.74 -7.35 -0.36
N ARG A 348 14.67 -6.72 -1.54
CA ARG A 348 13.99 -7.32 -2.71
C ARG A 348 14.86 -8.36 -3.44
N ASN A 349 16.18 -8.15 -3.50
CA ASN A 349 17.07 -9.01 -4.31
C ASN A 349 17.80 -10.12 -3.53
N THR A 350 17.81 -10.06 -2.20
CA THR A 350 18.54 -11.03 -1.36
C THR A 350 17.71 -12.29 -1.04
N PHE A 351 16.40 -12.26 -1.30
CA PHE A 351 15.45 -13.23 -0.73
C PHE A 351 14.74 -14.13 -1.75
N ASP A 352 14.89 -13.86 -3.05
CA ASP A 352 14.41 -14.72 -4.14
C ASP A 352 15.52 -15.60 -4.74
N ALA A 353 16.77 -15.45 -4.30
CA ALA A 353 17.88 -16.28 -4.77
C ALA A 353 17.99 -17.56 -3.93
N PRO A 354 17.90 -18.77 -4.52
CA PRO A 354 18.23 -19.99 -3.81
C PRO A 354 19.70 -19.95 -3.32
N PRO A 355 20.00 -20.56 -2.15
CA PRO A 355 21.38 -20.64 -1.66
C PRO A 355 22.25 -21.39 -2.67
N ALA A 356 23.51 -20.97 -2.81
CA ALA A 356 24.46 -21.66 -3.67
C ALA A 356 24.58 -23.14 -3.23
N PRO A 357 24.60 -24.09 -4.16
CA PRO A 357 24.86 -25.49 -3.82
C PRO A 357 26.22 -25.59 -3.10
N PRO A 358 26.35 -26.48 -2.10
CA PRO A 358 27.61 -26.69 -1.43
C PRO A 358 28.70 -27.02 -2.46
N ALA A 359 29.86 -26.39 -2.32
CA ALA A 359 31.01 -26.66 -3.18
C ALA A 359 31.30 -28.16 -3.13
N GLN A 360 31.18 -28.82 -4.28
CA GLN A 360 31.55 -30.22 -4.42
C GLN A 360 33.03 -30.34 -4.08
N GLY A 361 33.36 -31.00 -2.96
CA GLY A 361 34.75 -31.32 -2.61
C GLY A 361 35.15 -31.18 -1.15
N ALA A 362 34.30 -30.67 -0.24
CA ALA A 362 34.61 -30.71 1.19
C ALA A 362 33.92 -31.92 1.84
N THR A 363 34.59 -33.09 1.76
CA THR A 363 34.31 -34.25 2.62
C THR A 363 34.73 -33.97 4.07
N PRO A 364 34.08 -34.62 5.06
CA PRO A 364 34.08 -34.24 6.48
C PRO A 364 35.44 -34.23 7.17
#